data_AF-A0A3N5P693-F1
#
_entry.id   AF-A0A3N5P693-F1
#
_cell.length_a   1.000
_cell.length_b   1.000
_cell.length_c   1.000
_cell.angle_alpha   90.00
_cell.angle_beta   90.00
_cell.angle_gamma   90.00
#
_symmetry.space_group_name_H-M   'P 1'
#
loop_
_entity.id
_entity.type
_entity.pdbx_description
1 polymer ?
#
loop_
_entity_poly.entity_id
_entity_poly.type
_entity_poly.pdbx_seq_one_letter_code
_entity_poly.pdbx_strand_id
1 'polypeptide(L)' 'KLGNARAANVVLLGALSSFVDLPAETWLAVIETRVPPRYVELNRQAFLAGREVLCSAQNDARC' A
#
# COMPACT_ATOMS: atom_id res chain seq x y z
N LYS A 1 1.74 1.80 15.09
CA LYS A 1 2.19 3.11 14.55
C LYS A 1 3.41 2.88 13.68
N LEU A 2 3.32 3.09 12.36
CA LEU A 2 4.45 2.98 11.43
C LEU A 2 5.41 4.15 11.70
N GLY A 3 6.51 3.89 12.42
CA GLY A 3 7.41 4.90 12.99
C GLY A 3 8.35 5.62 12.02
N ASN A 4 7.97 5.81 10.75
CA ASN A 4 8.79 6.48 9.76
C ASN A 4 7.91 7.39 8.89
N ALA A 5 8.15 8.71 8.93
CA ALA A 5 7.44 9.68 8.10
C ALA A 5 7.51 9.35 6.60
N ARG A 6 8.57 8.67 6.13
CA ARG A 6 8.68 8.21 4.73
C ARG A 6 7.69 7.11 4.36
N ALA A 7 7.20 6.34 5.32
CA ALA A 7 6.18 5.32 5.09
C ALA A 7 4.79 5.92 4.84
N ALA A 8 4.55 7.19 5.24
CA ALA A 8 3.26 7.86 5.04
C ALA A 8 2.88 7.97 3.55
N ASN A 9 3.85 8.25 2.67
CA ASN A 9 3.61 8.31 1.23
C ASN A 9 3.18 6.95 0.66
N VAL A 10 3.67 5.85 1.25
CA VAL A 10 3.31 4.49 0.82
C VAL A 10 1.94 4.08 1.38
N VAL A 11 1.55 4.57 2.56
CA VAL A 11 0.16 4.47 3.04
C VAL A 11 -0.80 5.19 2.09
N LEU A 12 -0.49 6.43 1.70
CA LEU A 12 -1.31 7.16 0.73
C LEU A 12 -1.40 6.43 -0.63
N LEU A 13 -0.26 5.90 -1.11
CA LEU A 13 -0.22 5.08 -2.33
C LEU A 13 -1.11 3.84 -2.22
N GLY A 14 -1.07 3.16 -1.07
CA GLY A 14 -1.94 2.04 -0.75
C GLY A 14 -3.41 2.40 -0.88
N ALA A 15 -3.84 3.50 -0.25
CA ALA A 15 -5.22 3.96 -0.34
C ALA A 15 -5.61 4.22 -1.79
N LEU A 16 -4.82 5.00 -2.52
CA LEU A 16 -5.13 5.35 -3.90
C LEU A 16 -5.08 4.15 -4.87
N SER A 17 -4.41 3.06 -4.50
CA SER A 17 -4.28 1.87 -5.34
C SER A 17 -5.61 1.15 -5.59
N SER A 18 -6.67 1.41 -4.81
CA SER A 18 -8.01 0.86 -5.06
C SER A 18 -8.72 1.51 -6.24
N PHE A 19 -8.32 2.73 -6.64
CA PHE A 19 -8.88 3.40 -7.82
C PHE A 19 -8.23 2.95 -9.13
N VAL A 20 -7.18 2.14 -9.05
CA VAL A 20 -6.48 1.59 -10.20
C VAL A 20 -6.77 0.10 -10.26
N ASP A 21 -7.24 -0.38 -11.42
CA ASP A 21 -7.55 -1.79 -11.66
C ASP A 21 -6.27 -2.63 -11.83
N LEU A 22 -5.54 -2.77 -10.72
CA LEU A 22 -4.32 -3.54 -10.61
C LEU A 22 -4.34 -4.37 -9.33
N PRO A 23 -3.89 -5.64 -9.41
CA PRO A 23 -3.82 -6.52 -8.26
C PRO A 23 -2.77 -6.03 -7.26
N ALA A 24 -3.00 -6.28 -5.97
CA ALA A 24 -2.14 -5.80 -4.89
C ALA A 24 -0.71 -6.36 -5.02
N GLU A 25 -0.57 -7.58 -5.54
CA GLU A 25 0.68 -8.29 -5.76
C GLU A 25 1.60 -7.52 -6.73
N THR A 26 1.03 -6.90 -7.76
CA THR A 26 1.78 -6.06 -8.71
C THR A 26 2.39 -4.85 -8.00
N TRP A 27 1.64 -4.20 -7.11
CA TRP A 27 2.13 -3.08 -6.32
C TRP A 27 3.23 -3.52 -5.34
N LEU A 28 3.04 -4.64 -4.66
CA LEU A 28 3.99 -5.19 -3.70
C LEU A 28 5.32 -5.56 -4.37
N ALA A 29 5.29 -6.19 -5.54
CA ALA A 29 6.49 -6.50 -6.32
C ALA A 29 7.29 -5.25 -6.70
N VAL A 30 6.61 -4.17 -7.08
CA VAL A 30 7.27 -2.88 -7.37
C VAL A 30 7.88 -2.27 -6.10
N ILE A 31 7.19 -2.35 -4.96
CA ILE A 31 7.72 -1.86 -3.67
C ILE A 31 8.99 -2.62 -3.29
N GLU A 32 9.00 -3.95 -3.42
CA GLU A 32 10.16 -4.80 -3.12
C GLU A 32 11.40 -4.45 -3.96
N THR A 33 11.20 -4.07 -5.23
CA THR A 33 12.31 -3.72 -6.14
C THR A 33 12.79 -2.28 -6.01
N ARG A 34 11.93 -1.35 -5.56
CA ARG A 34 12.24 0.09 -5.48
C ARG A 34 12.74 0.54 -4.11
N VAL A 35 12.40 -0.19 -3.05
CA VAL A 35 12.72 0.18 -1.67
C VAL A 35 14.00 -0.52 -1.22
N PRO A 36 14.92 0.17 -0.50
CA PRO A 36 16.09 -0.50 0.08
C PRO A 36 15.68 -1.70 0.94
N PRO A 37 16.38 -2.85 0.87
CA PRO A 37 15.95 -4.10 1.49
C PRO A 37 15.53 -3.97 2.97
N ARG A 38 16.28 -3.16 3.74
CA ARG A 38 16.02 -2.89 5.16
C ARG A 38 14.66 -2.23 5.47
N TYR A 39 13.98 -1.68 4.46
CA TYR A 39 12.69 -1.00 4.61
C TYR A 39 11.56 -1.68 3.83
N VAL A 40 11.83 -2.78 3.12
CA VAL A 40 10.82 -3.43 2.27
C VAL A 40 9.59 -3.81 3.09
N GLU A 41 9.78 -4.51 4.20
CA GLU A 41 8.67 -4.98 5.03
C GLU A 41 7.83 -3.81 5.60
N LEU A 42 8.50 -2.76 6.08
CA LEU A 42 7.83 -1.56 6.58
C LEU A 42 6.96 -0.91 5.49
N ASN A 43 7.45 -0.83 4.25
CA ASN A 43 6.71 -0.21 3.15
C ASN A 43 5.60 -1.13 2.61
N ARG A 44 5.78 -2.45 2.63
CA ARG A 44 4.71 -3.41 2.33
C ARG A 44 3.53 -3.25 3.29
N GLN A 45 3.82 -3.22 4.60
CA GLN A 45 2.80 -3.02 5.63
C GLN A 45 2.11 -1.66 5.49
N ALA A 46 2.87 -0.61 5.16
CA ALA A 46 2.31 0.72 4.89
C ALA A 46 1.33 0.70 3.71
N PHE A 47 1.70 0.06 2.60
CA PHE A 47 0.85 -0.04 1.42
C PHE A 47 -0.45 -0.80 1.72
N LEU A 48 -0.34 -1.96 2.37
CA LEU A 48 -1.52 -2.77 2.71
C LEU A 48 -2.46 -2.03 3.65
N ALA A 49 -1.91 -1.39 4.69
CA ALA A 49 -2.70 -0.57 5.61
C ALA A 49 -3.42 0.58 4.88
N GLY A 50 -2.77 1.20 3.90
CA GLY A 50 -3.40 2.20 3.05
C GLY A 50 -4.57 1.63 2.24
N ARG A 51 -4.36 0.50 1.58
CA ARG A 51 -5.34 -0.13 0.67
C ARG A 51 -6.60 -0.58 1.41
N GLU A 52 -6.44 -1.03 2.65
CA GLU A 52 -7.56 -1.44 3.52
C GLU A 52 -8.48 -0.26 3.90
N VAL A 53 -7.94 0.96 4.06
CA VAL A 53 -8.71 2.16 4.44
C VAL A 53 -9.84 2.46 3.46
N LEU A 54 -9.60 2.30 2.15
CA LEU A 54 -10.63 2.58 1.14
C LEU A 54 -11.43 1.36 0.72
N CYS A 55 -10.91 0.16 0.93
CA CYS A 55 -11.70 -1.08 0.80
C CYS A 55 -12.87 -1.13 1.81
N SER A 56 -12.70 -0.54 3.00
CA SER A 56 -13.78 -0.43 3.99
C SER A 56 -14.71 0.78 3.78
N ALA A 57 -14.32 1.76 2.95
CA ALA A 57 -15.04 3.02 2.79
C ALA A 57 -16.01 3.04 1.59
N GLN A 58 -15.96 2.03 0.72
CA GLN A 58 -16.78 1.97 -0.49
C GLN A 58 -17.44 0.59 -0.58
N ASN A 59 -18.77 0.59 -0.65
CA ASN A 59 -19.61 -0.58 -0.95
C ASN A 59 -19.44 -1.01 -2.43
N ASP A 60 -18.18 -1.15 -2.87
CA ASP A 60 -17.79 -1.58 -4.21
C ASP A 60 -17.43 -3.06 -4.14
N ALA A 61 -18.06 -3.88 -4.99
CA ALA A 61 -17.83 -5.32 -5.15
C ALA A 61 -16.44 -5.67 -5.75
N ARG A 62 -15.42 -4.87 -5.43
CA ARG A 62 -14.05 -4.92 -5.99
C ARG A 62 -12.97 -5.05 -4.91
N CYS A 63 -13.39 -5.20 -3.65
CA CYS A 63 -12.70 -6.06 -2.70
C CYS A 63 -13.25 -7.49 -2.87
#